data_AF-Q7UEF3-F1
#
_entry.id   AF-Q7UEF3-F1
#
_cell.length_a   1.000
_cell.length_b   1.000
_cell.length_c   1.000
_cell.angle_alpha   90.00
_cell.angle_beta   90.00
_cell.angle_gamma   90.00
#
_symmetry.space_group_name_H-M   'P 1'
#
loop_
_entity.id
_entity.type
_entity.pdbx_description
1 polymer ?
#
loop_
_entity_poly.entity_id
_entity_poly.type
_entity_poly.pdbx_seq_one_letter_code
_entity_poly.pdbx_strand_id
1 'polypeptide(L)'
;MTSSSNTFSLPCYRRLQKEMGELDAMVEMTELAARYFVAAAANKTSVKDFVAAASKSHGVCVNVSELASFQTHLYRHHIVVVYESADRFFTNLRREHLDLLSREYSGDAKGIDKLSLALKNMKRSTHEMQRFVGKDLISLFHYYRAVRNWVLHEDQCVVETVEAEFENLIPWSPENEKKYEKLTAPNSPEKLCFDDFVLFSRIAKTIGERFSQASIPQGDEWSSVLDGHSPTFKKLAGNTTRIRKKISVNLKTVFGLDTTTADQIAFEIEQKHDSLM
;
A
#
# COMPACT_ATOMS: atom_id res chain seq x y z
N MET A 1 8.19 17.61 -4.68
CA MET A 1 7.90 16.37 -5.42
C MET A 1 8.15 16.66 -6.90
N THR A 2 9.35 16.35 -7.37
CA THR A 2 9.73 16.49 -8.78
C THR A 2 9.25 15.23 -9.51
N SER A 3 8.21 15.37 -10.33
CA SER A 3 7.73 14.31 -11.22
C SER A 3 8.80 14.03 -12.27
N SER A 4 9.57 12.94 -12.09
CA SER A 4 10.37 12.40 -13.18
C SER A 4 9.44 11.75 -14.19
N SER A 5 9.49 12.27 -15.42
CA SER A 5 9.00 11.66 -16.65
C SER A 5 9.27 10.14 -16.70
N ASN A 6 8.30 9.37 -17.18
CA ASN A 6 8.12 7.90 -17.10
C ASN A 6 7.49 7.40 -15.80
N THR A 7 6.17 7.39 -15.67
CA THR A 7 5.55 6.78 -14.49
C THR A 7 4.47 5.77 -14.86
N PHE A 8 4.93 4.66 -15.45
CA PHE A 8 4.16 3.41 -15.38
C PHE A 8 3.69 3.20 -13.94
N SER A 9 2.39 3.00 -13.80
CA SER A 9 1.78 2.59 -12.54
C SER A 9 0.72 1.55 -12.80
N LEU A 10 0.65 0.55 -11.92
CA LEU A 10 -0.45 -0.40 -11.91
C LEU A 10 -1.73 0.29 -11.41
N PRO A 11 -2.91 -0.04 -11.98
CA PRO A 11 -4.19 0.38 -11.43
C PRO A 11 -4.34 0.10 -9.93
N CYS A 12 -3.84 -1.04 -9.41
CA CYS A 12 -3.87 -1.34 -7.97
C CYS A 12 -3.06 -0.35 -7.14
N TYR A 13 -1.91 0.11 -7.64
CA TYR A 13 -1.07 1.08 -6.94
C TYR A 13 -1.72 2.46 -6.89
N ARG A 14 -2.29 2.94 -8.01
CA ARG A 14 -3.03 4.22 -8.01
C ARG A 14 -4.25 4.17 -7.10
N ARG A 15 -4.94 3.03 -7.03
CA ARG A 15 -6.01 2.80 -6.06
C ARG A 15 -5.51 2.86 -4.63
N LEU A 16 -4.40 2.18 -4.32
CA LEU A 16 -3.74 2.26 -3.01
C LEU A 16 -3.43 3.72 -2.63
N GLN A 17 -2.83 4.49 -3.53
CA GLN A 17 -2.52 5.90 -3.27
C GLN A 17 -3.78 6.73 -2.95
N LYS A 18 -4.85 6.52 -3.74
CA LYS A 18 -6.12 7.23 -3.52
C LYS A 18 -6.77 6.82 -2.19
N GLU A 19 -6.94 5.53 -1.96
CA GLU A 19 -7.55 4.99 -0.75
C GLU A 19 -6.76 5.38 0.49
N MET A 20 -5.42 5.31 0.45
CA MET A 20 -4.59 5.77 1.56
C MET A 20 -4.66 7.28 1.74
N GLY A 21 -4.79 8.09 0.70
CA GLY A 21 -4.98 9.54 0.86
C GLY A 21 -6.30 9.88 1.56
N GLU A 22 -7.38 9.17 1.23
CA GLU A 22 -8.69 9.32 1.90
C GLU A 22 -8.63 8.83 3.35
N LEU A 23 -7.98 7.68 3.60
CA LEU A 23 -7.75 7.14 4.94
C LEU A 23 -6.87 8.04 5.79
N ASP A 24 -5.79 8.59 5.22
CA ASP A 24 -4.88 9.50 5.91
C ASP A 24 -5.65 10.72 6.41
N ALA A 25 -6.50 11.32 5.57
CA ALA A 25 -7.34 12.44 5.97
C ALA A 25 -8.32 12.09 7.11
N MET A 26 -8.96 10.91 7.05
CA MET A 26 -9.87 10.45 8.11
C MET A 26 -9.16 10.22 9.44
N VAL A 27 -7.98 9.59 9.40
CA VAL A 27 -7.15 9.33 10.58
C VAL A 27 -6.62 10.64 11.16
N GLU A 28 -6.14 11.57 10.34
CA GLU A 28 -5.70 12.90 10.76
C GLU A 28 -6.82 13.71 11.42
N MET A 29 -8.03 13.68 10.87
CA MET A 29 -9.21 14.31 11.51
C MET A 29 -9.55 13.66 12.85
N THR A 30 -9.47 12.34 12.93
CA THR A 30 -9.72 11.58 14.16
C THR A 30 -8.70 11.92 15.23
N GLU A 31 -7.42 11.97 14.86
CA GLU A 31 -6.32 12.35 15.77
C GLU A 31 -6.47 13.78 16.26
N LEU A 32 -6.81 14.73 15.37
CA LEU A 32 -7.04 16.11 15.75
C LEU A 32 -8.20 16.23 16.76
N ALA A 33 -9.31 15.55 16.49
CA ALA A 33 -10.46 15.51 17.39
C ALA A 33 -10.09 14.88 18.75
N ALA A 34 -9.32 13.79 18.74
CA ALA A 34 -8.86 13.12 19.94
C ALA A 34 -7.96 14.03 20.80
N ARG A 35 -6.96 14.68 20.19
CA ARG A 35 -6.10 15.65 20.89
C ARG A 35 -6.89 16.81 21.48
N TYR A 36 -7.85 17.36 20.73
CA TYR A 36 -8.71 18.43 21.22
C TYR A 36 -9.53 17.97 22.43
N PHE A 37 -10.14 16.78 22.35
CA PHE A 37 -10.95 16.23 23.42
C PHE A 37 -10.14 15.97 24.69
N VAL A 38 -8.96 15.33 24.56
CA VAL A 38 -8.05 15.06 25.68
C VAL A 38 -7.55 16.35 26.32
N ALA A 39 -7.14 17.35 25.51
CA ALA A 39 -6.71 18.64 26.03
C ALA A 39 -7.85 19.40 26.74
N ALA A 40 -9.07 19.35 26.20
CA ALA A 40 -10.23 19.95 26.84
C ALA A 40 -10.56 19.27 28.18
N ALA A 41 -10.46 17.94 28.25
CA ALA A 41 -10.67 17.17 29.48
C ALA A 41 -9.62 17.46 30.55
N ALA A 42 -8.35 17.58 30.17
CA ALA A 42 -7.22 17.84 31.07
C ALA A 42 -7.34 19.19 31.82
N ASN A 43 -8.03 20.17 31.23
CA ASN A 43 -8.26 21.49 31.82
C ASN A 43 -9.48 21.55 32.76
N LYS A 44 -10.08 20.41 33.10
CA LYS A 44 -11.28 20.34 33.95
C LYS A 44 -10.95 19.73 35.31
N THR A 45 -11.62 20.23 36.33
CA THR A 45 -11.51 19.72 37.71
C THR A 45 -11.95 18.26 37.81
N SER A 46 -12.90 17.85 36.98
CA SER A 46 -13.41 16.48 36.90
C SER A 46 -13.54 16.08 35.43
N VAL A 47 -12.65 15.18 34.99
CA VAL A 47 -12.71 14.55 33.66
C VAL A 47 -14.04 13.82 33.47
N LYS A 48 -14.53 13.16 34.53
CA LYS A 48 -15.79 12.42 34.51
C LYS A 48 -16.99 13.30 34.19
N ASP A 49 -17.09 14.46 34.86
CA ASP A 49 -18.21 15.37 34.65
C ASP A 49 -18.12 16.04 33.27
N PHE A 50 -16.90 16.34 32.81
CA PHE A 50 -16.66 16.82 31.45
C PHE A 50 -17.14 15.82 30.39
N VAL A 51 -16.72 14.56 30.48
CA VAL A 51 -17.10 13.51 29.53
C VAL A 51 -18.61 13.26 29.59
N ALA A 52 -19.23 13.24 30.78
CA ALA A 52 -20.68 13.08 30.93
C ALA A 52 -21.47 14.24 30.32
N ALA A 53 -21.00 15.48 30.49
CA ALA A 53 -21.61 16.65 29.88
C ALA A 53 -21.51 16.61 28.34
N ALA A 54 -20.32 16.30 27.80
CA ALA A 54 -20.11 16.16 26.36
C ALA A 54 -20.93 15.00 25.77
N SER A 55 -21.00 13.87 26.48
CA SER A 55 -21.83 12.71 26.13
C SER A 55 -23.29 13.11 25.99
N LYS A 56 -23.83 13.85 26.98
CA LYS A 56 -25.20 14.35 26.95
C LYS A 56 -25.45 15.36 25.85
N SER A 57 -24.51 16.29 25.60
CA SER A 57 -24.69 17.34 24.57
C SER A 57 -24.65 16.80 23.15
N HIS A 58 -23.90 15.72 22.91
CA HIS A 58 -23.77 15.09 21.60
C HIS A 58 -24.62 13.83 21.42
N GLY A 59 -25.35 13.38 22.46
CA GLY A 59 -26.20 12.19 22.39
C GLY A 59 -25.42 10.87 22.24
N VAL A 60 -24.18 10.82 22.74
CA VAL A 60 -23.29 9.66 22.67
C VAL A 60 -23.00 9.16 24.07
N CYS A 61 -23.19 7.87 24.34
CA CYS A 61 -22.86 7.26 25.64
C CYS A 61 -21.39 6.84 25.66
N VAL A 62 -20.59 7.37 26.59
CA VAL A 62 -19.15 7.06 26.73
C VAL A 62 -18.85 6.58 28.15
N ASN A 63 -18.01 5.55 28.27
CA ASN A 63 -17.46 5.13 29.55
C ASN A 63 -16.14 5.89 29.84
N VAL A 64 -16.09 6.60 30.97
CA VAL A 64 -14.99 7.52 31.33
C VAL A 64 -13.68 6.78 31.65
N SER A 65 -13.75 5.51 32.06
CA SER A 65 -12.56 4.71 32.42
C SER A 65 -11.55 4.55 31.27
N GLU A 66 -12.00 4.71 30.03
CA GLU A 66 -11.19 4.48 28.83
C GLU A 66 -10.41 5.71 28.35
N LEU A 67 -10.52 6.89 28.99
CA LEU A 67 -9.84 8.08 28.45
C LEU A 67 -8.31 7.96 28.49
N ALA A 68 -7.77 7.25 29.49
CA ALA A 68 -6.33 7.02 29.61
C ALA A 68 -5.78 6.07 28.53
N SER A 69 -6.59 5.10 28.08
CA SER A 69 -6.26 4.12 27.04
C SER A 69 -6.69 4.56 25.65
N PHE A 70 -7.53 5.59 25.54
CA PHE A 70 -8.18 6.03 24.30
C PHE A 70 -7.20 6.26 23.14
N GLN A 71 -6.14 7.04 23.36
CA GLN A 71 -5.17 7.33 22.30
C GLN A 71 -4.40 6.07 21.90
N THR A 72 -4.02 5.22 22.86
CA THR A 72 -3.35 3.94 22.59
C THR A 72 -4.22 3.03 21.71
N HIS A 73 -5.52 2.95 22.00
CA HIS A 73 -6.46 2.20 21.16
C HIS A 73 -6.63 2.80 19.76
N LEU A 74 -6.67 4.13 19.65
CA LEU A 74 -6.70 4.81 18.36
C LEU A 74 -5.47 4.48 17.50
N TYR A 75 -4.26 4.59 18.06
CA TYR A 75 -3.03 4.31 17.31
C TYR A 75 -2.97 2.86 16.83
N ARG A 76 -3.35 1.90 17.69
CA ARG A 76 -3.51 0.49 17.31
C ARG A 76 -4.48 0.32 16.15
N HIS A 77 -5.64 0.99 16.22
CA HIS A 77 -6.64 0.93 15.16
C HIS A 77 -6.16 1.56 13.85
N HIS A 78 -5.40 2.66 13.91
CA HIS A 78 -4.81 3.27 12.72
C HIS A 78 -3.86 2.31 11.99
N ILE A 79 -3.06 1.52 12.71
CA ILE A 79 -2.23 0.46 12.10
C ILE A 79 -3.09 -0.59 11.40
N VAL A 80 -4.19 -1.04 12.02
CA VAL A 80 -5.12 -2.01 11.42
C VAL A 80 -5.65 -1.51 10.08
N VAL A 81 -6.07 -0.26 10.02
CA VAL A 81 -6.69 0.33 8.82
C VAL A 81 -5.67 0.49 7.68
N VAL A 82 -4.43 0.87 7.99
CA VAL A 82 -3.34 0.92 7.00
C VAL A 82 -3.04 -0.49 6.45
N TYR A 83 -2.98 -1.49 7.32
CA TYR A 83 -2.73 -2.87 6.90
C TYR A 83 -3.83 -3.40 5.98
N GLU A 84 -5.10 -3.14 6.29
CA GLU A 84 -6.25 -3.55 5.45
C GLU A 84 -6.16 -2.97 4.03
N SER A 85 -5.78 -1.69 3.90
CA SER A 85 -5.56 -1.07 2.58
C SER A 85 -4.37 -1.72 1.83
N ALA A 86 -3.27 -2.00 2.51
CA ALA A 86 -2.13 -2.68 1.92
C ALA A 86 -2.44 -4.14 1.54
N ASP A 87 -3.19 -4.87 2.36
CA ASP A 87 -3.62 -6.24 2.11
C ASP A 87 -4.51 -6.34 0.86
N ARG A 88 -5.43 -5.38 0.70
CA ARG A 88 -6.24 -5.21 -0.50
C ARG A 88 -5.40 -4.88 -1.74
N PHE A 89 -4.37 -4.06 -1.58
CA PHE A 89 -3.41 -3.81 -2.65
C PHE A 89 -2.76 -5.12 -3.11
N PHE A 90 -2.24 -5.95 -2.21
CA PHE A 90 -1.59 -7.22 -2.61
C PHE A 90 -2.57 -8.21 -3.26
N THR A 91 -3.83 -8.26 -2.81
CA THR A 91 -4.88 -9.03 -3.51
C THR A 91 -5.10 -8.53 -4.93
N ASN A 92 -5.20 -7.22 -5.13
CA ASN A 92 -5.37 -6.63 -6.46
C ASN A 92 -4.11 -6.78 -7.32
N LEU A 93 -2.92 -6.69 -6.73
CA LEU A 93 -1.65 -6.90 -7.40
C LEU A 93 -1.56 -8.31 -7.97
N ARG A 94 -1.95 -9.33 -7.20
CA ARG A 94 -1.98 -10.72 -7.71
C ARG A 94 -2.87 -10.85 -8.94
N ARG A 95 -4.08 -10.27 -8.90
CA ARG A 95 -4.99 -10.28 -10.06
C ARG A 95 -4.40 -9.55 -11.26
N GLU A 96 -3.90 -8.34 -11.06
CA GLU A 96 -3.33 -7.54 -12.15
C GLU A 96 -2.04 -8.18 -12.70
N HIS A 97 -1.25 -8.86 -11.87
CA HIS A 97 -0.09 -9.64 -12.32
C HIS A 97 -0.50 -10.82 -13.20
N LEU A 98 -1.54 -11.56 -12.81
CA LEU A 98 -2.10 -12.63 -13.63
C LEU A 98 -2.62 -12.08 -14.96
N ASP A 99 -3.40 -11.00 -14.93
CA ASP A 99 -3.96 -10.39 -16.14
C ASP A 99 -2.86 -9.88 -17.09
N LEU A 100 -1.80 -9.28 -16.55
CA LEU A 100 -0.69 -8.72 -17.32
C LEU A 100 0.24 -9.79 -17.89
N LEU A 101 0.60 -10.80 -17.09
CA LEU A 101 1.70 -11.71 -17.42
C LEU A 101 1.23 -13.14 -17.69
N SER A 102 -0.07 -13.40 -17.58
CA SER A 102 -0.66 -14.75 -17.68
C SER A 102 0.03 -15.77 -16.76
N ARG A 103 0.51 -15.30 -15.60
CA ARG A 103 1.26 -16.09 -14.63
C ARG A 103 0.54 -16.12 -13.29
N GLU A 104 0.13 -17.31 -12.89
CA GLU A 104 -0.45 -17.54 -11.56
C GLU A 104 0.61 -17.48 -10.46
N TYR A 105 0.18 -17.02 -9.29
CA TYR A 105 1.01 -17.10 -8.08
C TYR A 105 1.11 -18.55 -7.61
N SER A 106 2.29 -18.93 -7.13
CA SER A 106 2.60 -20.26 -6.62
C SER A 106 3.00 -20.23 -5.14
N GLY A 107 2.74 -21.34 -4.44
CA GLY A 107 3.06 -21.50 -3.01
C GLY A 107 2.17 -20.68 -2.09
N ASP A 108 0.90 -20.50 -2.47
CA ASP A 108 -0.13 -19.99 -1.59
C ASP A 108 -0.51 -21.11 -0.59
N ALA A 109 0.14 -21.07 0.58
CA ALA A 109 -0.06 -22.05 1.65
C ALA A 109 -0.52 -21.34 2.92
N LYS A 110 -1.22 -22.08 3.78
CA LYS A 110 -1.72 -21.55 5.06
C LYS A 110 -0.56 -20.96 5.87
N GLY A 111 -0.72 -19.71 6.32
CA GLY A 111 0.26 -19.00 7.14
C GLY A 111 1.22 -18.08 6.38
N ILE A 112 1.31 -18.19 5.05
CA ILE A 112 2.10 -17.26 4.24
C ILE A 112 1.33 -15.95 4.07
N ASP A 113 2.00 -14.83 4.34
CA ASP A 113 1.41 -13.51 4.18
C ASP A 113 1.50 -13.02 2.73
N LYS A 114 0.62 -12.08 2.36
CA LYS A 114 0.50 -11.61 0.97
C LYS A 114 1.73 -10.85 0.48
N LEU A 115 2.47 -10.15 1.35
CA LEU A 115 3.72 -9.50 0.96
C LEU A 115 4.77 -10.56 0.62
N SER A 116 4.97 -11.55 1.48
CA SER A 116 5.89 -12.67 1.22
C SER A 116 5.51 -13.45 -0.04
N LEU A 117 4.22 -13.71 -0.25
CA LEU A 117 3.72 -14.38 -1.44
C LEU A 117 3.99 -13.53 -2.70
N ALA A 118 3.76 -12.21 -2.64
CA ALA A 118 4.06 -11.30 -3.74
C ALA A 118 5.56 -11.28 -4.05
N LEU A 119 6.44 -11.13 -3.04
CA LEU A 119 7.90 -11.13 -3.21
C LEU A 119 8.41 -12.37 -3.97
N LYS A 120 7.82 -13.54 -3.70
CA LYS A 120 8.16 -14.82 -4.34
C LYS A 120 7.73 -14.90 -5.81
N ASN A 121 6.64 -14.24 -6.18
CA ASN A 121 5.97 -14.45 -7.47
C ASN A 121 6.21 -13.34 -8.49
N MET A 122 6.99 -12.31 -8.16
CA MET A 122 7.43 -11.33 -9.16
C MET A 122 8.42 -11.94 -10.16
N LYS A 123 8.70 -11.20 -11.24
CA LYS A 123 9.64 -11.63 -12.30
C LYS A 123 11.06 -11.85 -11.79
N ARG A 124 11.48 -11.05 -10.82
CA ARG A 124 12.82 -11.15 -10.22
C ARG A 124 12.83 -12.27 -9.17
N SER A 125 14.01 -12.81 -8.87
CA SER A 125 14.14 -13.74 -7.74
C SER A 125 13.71 -13.05 -6.44
N THR A 126 13.28 -13.83 -5.45
CA THR A 126 12.85 -13.30 -4.14
C THR A 126 13.93 -12.39 -3.52
N HIS A 127 15.21 -12.77 -3.61
CA HIS A 127 16.31 -11.98 -3.07
C HIS A 127 16.48 -10.64 -3.80
N GLU A 128 16.36 -10.63 -5.13
CA GLU A 128 16.42 -9.40 -5.93
C GLU A 128 15.22 -8.50 -5.67
N MET A 129 14.02 -9.07 -5.49
CA MET A 129 12.83 -8.30 -5.09
C MET A 129 12.99 -7.69 -3.71
N GLN A 130 13.48 -8.45 -2.73
CA GLN A 130 13.74 -7.92 -1.39
C GLN A 130 14.75 -6.77 -1.40
N ARG A 131 15.81 -6.87 -2.22
CA ARG A 131 16.77 -5.78 -2.39
C ARG A 131 16.16 -4.57 -3.09
N PHE A 132 15.32 -4.79 -4.10
CA PHE A 132 14.68 -3.72 -4.86
C PHE A 132 13.61 -2.97 -4.06
N VAL A 133 12.83 -3.69 -3.27
CA VAL A 133 11.82 -3.11 -2.38
C VAL A 133 12.51 -2.42 -1.20
N GLY A 134 13.51 -3.06 -0.59
CA GLY A 134 14.18 -2.62 0.63
C GLY A 134 13.88 -3.58 1.78
N LYS A 135 14.92 -4.23 2.31
CA LYS A 135 14.77 -5.22 3.40
C LYS A 135 14.29 -4.56 4.71
N ASP A 136 14.73 -3.34 4.96
CA ASP A 136 14.27 -2.46 6.04
C ASP A 136 12.76 -2.17 5.95
N LEU A 137 12.26 -1.79 4.77
CA LEU A 137 10.82 -1.56 4.55
C LEU A 137 9.99 -2.84 4.72
N ILE A 138 10.50 -3.97 4.23
CA ILE A 138 9.84 -5.27 4.36
C ILE A 138 9.75 -5.69 5.83
N SER A 139 10.86 -5.58 6.57
CA SER A 139 10.92 -5.89 8.00
C SER A 139 9.91 -5.04 8.78
N LEU A 140 9.82 -3.74 8.51
CA LEU A 140 8.83 -2.87 9.14
C LEU A 140 7.39 -3.21 8.78
N PHE A 141 7.13 -3.60 7.53
CA PHE A 141 5.80 -4.05 7.14
C PHE A 141 5.39 -5.32 7.91
N HIS A 142 6.32 -6.25 8.12
CA HIS A 142 6.06 -7.44 8.95
C HIS A 142 5.85 -7.10 10.42
N TYR A 143 6.61 -6.15 10.97
CA TYR A 143 6.38 -5.64 12.32
C TYR A 143 4.96 -5.07 12.48
N TYR A 144 4.54 -4.14 11.62
CA TYR A 144 3.19 -3.56 11.73
C TYR A 144 2.08 -4.58 11.39
N ARG A 145 2.36 -5.62 10.60
CA ARG A 145 1.47 -6.77 10.45
C ARG A 145 1.31 -7.53 11.76
N ALA A 146 2.40 -7.77 12.50
CA ALA A 146 2.36 -8.43 13.79
C ALA A 146 1.54 -7.60 14.80
N VAL A 147 1.75 -6.27 14.82
CA VAL A 147 0.91 -5.33 15.60
C VAL A 147 -0.57 -5.50 15.25
N ARG A 148 -0.93 -5.48 13.96
CA ARG A 148 -2.32 -5.66 13.52
C ARG A 148 -2.89 -7.01 13.98
N ASN A 149 -2.11 -8.07 13.93
CA ASN A 149 -2.56 -9.40 14.35
C ASN A 149 -2.82 -9.46 15.85
N TRP A 150 -1.93 -8.87 16.66
CA TRP A 150 -2.12 -8.72 18.10
C TRP A 150 -3.39 -7.93 18.43
N VAL A 151 -3.63 -6.81 17.75
CA VAL A 151 -4.81 -5.97 17.98
C VAL A 151 -6.13 -6.67 17.65
N LEU A 152 -6.15 -7.57 16.66
CA LEU A 152 -7.39 -8.22 16.19
C LEU A 152 -7.61 -9.62 16.72
N HIS A 153 -6.55 -10.29 17.18
CA HIS A 153 -6.58 -11.68 17.65
C HIS A 153 -5.87 -11.78 19.00
N GLU A 154 -6.29 -10.97 19.97
CA GLU A 154 -5.71 -10.92 21.33
C GLU A 154 -5.71 -12.31 22.02
N ASP A 155 -6.59 -13.23 21.60
CA ASP A 155 -6.67 -14.62 22.07
C ASP A 155 -5.61 -15.56 21.45
N GLN A 156 -5.03 -15.18 20.31
CA GLN A 156 -4.11 -16.03 19.52
C GLN A 156 -2.72 -15.42 19.37
N CYS A 157 -2.55 -14.14 19.69
CA CYS A 157 -1.30 -13.42 19.51
C CYS A 157 -0.99 -12.64 20.79
N VAL A 158 0.16 -12.94 21.39
CA VAL A 158 0.62 -12.29 22.63
C VAL A 158 1.64 -11.20 22.28
N VAL A 159 1.70 -10.15 23.10
CA VAL A 159 2.49 -8.94 22.82
C VAL A 159 3.99 -9.25 22.64
N GLU A 160 4.50 -10.26 23.33
CA GLU A 160 5.89 -10.72 23.28
C GLU A 160 6.30 -11.15 21.87
N THR A 161 5.35 -11.71 21.08
CA THR A 161 5.63 -12.05 19.67
C THR A 161 5.81 -10.81 18.80
N VAL A 162 5.12 -9.73 19.13
CA VAL A 162 5.22 -8.44 18.42
C VAL A 162 6.47 -7.70 18.86
N GLU A 163 6.85 -7.78 20.14
CA GLU A 163 8.11 -7.26 20.66
C GLU A 163 9.31 -7.94 20.00
N ALA A 164 9.28 -9.26 19.84
CA ALA A 164 10.32 -9.97 19.09
C ALA A 164 10.46 -9.47 17.64
N GLU A 165 9.35 -9.19 16.94
CA GLU A 165 9.39 -8.60 15.60
C GLU A 165 9.97 -7.17 15.61
N PHE A 166 9.68 -6.38 16.65
CA PHE A 166 10.25 -5.05 16.84
C PHE A 166 11.76 -5.09 17.09
N GLU A 167 12.23 -6.00 17.96
CA GLU A 167 13.65 -6.16 18.29
C GLU A 167 14.48 -6.66 17.11
N ASN A 168 13.87 -7.44 16.22
CA ASN A 168 14.50 -7.98 15.01
C ASN A 168 14.36 -7.07 13.78
N LEU A 169 13.93 -5.82 13.96
CA LEU A 169 13.84 -4.86 12.87
C LEU A 169 15.18 -4.67 12.17
N ILE A 170 15.17 -4.79 10.85
CA ILE A 170 16.36 -4.53 10.04
C ILE A 170 16.67 -3.02 10.08
N PRO A 171 17.91 -2.61 10.39
CA PRO A 171 18.30 -1.21 10.41
C PRO A 171 18.00 -0.50 9.09
N TRP A 172 17.68 0.79 9.18
CA TRP A 172 17.41 1.61 8.01
C TRP A 172 18.57 1.61 7.02
N SER A 173 18.22 1.53 5.73
CA SER A 173 19.14 1.97 4.69
C SER A 173 19.36 3.49 4.78
N PRO A 174 20.53 4.02 4.37
CA PRO A 174 20.81 5.46 4.45
C PRO A 174 19.77 6.35 3.73
N GLU A 175 19.18 5.83 2.65
CA GLU A 175 18.10 6.52 1.93
C GLU A 175 16.84 6.67 2.79
N ASN A 176 16.40 5.57 3.42
CA ASN A 176 15.19 5.57 4.24
C ASN A 176 15.40 6.26 5.58
N GLU A 177 16.59 6.18 6.18
CA GLU A 177 16.94 6.90 7.41
C GLU A 177 16.69 8.40 7.25
N LYS A 178 17.27 9.00 6.19
CA LYS A 178 17.05 10.42 5.87
C LYS A 178 15.58 10.73 5.52
N LYS A 179 14.89 9.80 4.87
CA LYS A 179 13.49 9.99 4.45
C LYS A 179 12.53 10.05 5.66
N TYR A 180 12.84 9.33 6.73
CA TYR A 180 11.97 9.19 7.90
C TYR A 180 12.54 9.83 9.19
N GLU A 181 13.68 10.52 9.11
CA GLU A 181 14.41 11.13 10.25
C GLU A 181 13.57 12.01 11.19
N LYS A 182 12.46 12.57 10.70
CA LYS A 182 11.59 13.48 11.45
C LYS A 182 10.50 12.77 12.28
N LEU A 183 10.31 11.48 12.05
CA LEU A 183 9.31 10.69 12.77
C LEU A 183 9.93 10.09 14.02
N THR A 184 9.18 10.04 15.11
CA THR A 184 9.60 9.33 16.32
C THR A 184 9.26 7.84 16.27
N ALA A 185 9.10 7.27 15.06
CA ALA A 185 8.70 5.90 14.80
C ALA A 185 9.80 5.16 14.01
N PRO A 186 9.88 3.82 14.06
CA PRO A 186 8.95 2.88 14.70
C PRO A 186 9.05 2.87 16.23
N ASN A 187 7.92 2.68 16.92
CA ASN A 187 7.88 2.48 18.39
C ASN A 187 7.54 1.03 18.74
N SER A 188 7.83 0.63 19.98
CA SER A 188 7.42 -0.67 20.51
C SER A 188 5.88 -0.78 20.60
N PRO A 189 5.32 -2.01 20.67
CA PRO A 189 3.86 -2.22 20.59
C PRO A 189 3.03 -1.46 21.64
N GLU A 190 3.57 -1.29 22.84
CA GLU A 190 2.91 -0.54 23.92
C GLU A 190 3.06 0.98 23.79
N LYS A 191 4.03 1.45 23.00
CA LYS A 191 4.39 2.86 22.84
C LYS A 191 4.04 3.43 21.46
N LEU A 192 3.21 2.71 20.70
CA LEU A 192 2.70 3.18 19.41
C LEU A 192 2.12 4.59 19.55
N CYS A 193 2.41 5.44 18.57
CA CYS A 193 1.90 6.80 18.53
C CYS A 193 1.42 7.15 17.11
N PHE A 194 0.98 8.39 16.92
CA PHE A 194 0.52 8.86 15.62
C PHE A 194 1.59 8.77 14.52
N ASP A 195 2.88 8.94 14.88
CA ASP A 195 3.98 8.84 13.92
C ASP A 195 4.15 7.41 13.37
N ASP A 196 3.76 6.37 14.11
CA ASP A 196 3.75 4.99 13.61
C ASP A 196 2.74 4.81 12.49
N PHE A 197 1.56 5.43 12.62
CA PHE A 197 0.57 5.46 11.55
C PHE A 197 1.13 6.17 10.31
N VAL A 198 1.73 7.35 10.49
CA VAL A 198 2.33 8.12 9.37
C VAL A 198 3.44 7.33 8.69
N LEU A 199 4.31 6.69 9.49
CA LEU A 199 5.39 5.84 8.99
C LEU A 199 4.81 4.67 8.19
N PHE A 200 3.87 3.93 8.76
CA PHE A 200 3.35 2.73 8.14
C PHE A 200 2.59 3.03 6.84
N SER A 201 1.77 4.09 6.81
CA SER A 201 1.11 4.57 5.58
C SER A 201 2.12 4.88 4.48
N ARG A 202 3.21 5.59 4.82
CA ARG A 202 4.28 5.93 3.86
C ARG A 202 5.04 4.70 3.36
N ILE A 203 5.35 3.75 4.24
CA ILE A 203 6.03 2.51 3.87
C ILE A 203 5.14 1.68 2.95
N ALA A 204 3.86 1.50 3.27
CA ALA A 204 2.92 0.76 2.43
C ALA A 204 2.81 1.35 1.01
N LYS A 205 2.71 2.69 0.90
CA LYS A 205 2.76 3.39 -0.40
C LYS A 205 4.09 3.16 -1.13
N THR A 206 5.21 3.23 -0.43
CA THR A 206 6.54 3.00 -1.02
C THR A 206 6.69 1.56 -1.53
N ILE A 207 6.28 0.56 -0.73
CA ILE A 207 6.29 -0.84 -1.13
C ILE A 207 5.39 -1.05 -2.36
N GLY A 208 4.17 -0.51 -2.35
CA GLY A 208 3.26 -0.61 -3.49
C GLY A 208 3.83 0.00 -4.77
N GLU A 209 4.54 1.12 -4.65
CA GLU A 209 5.25 1.75 -5.78
C GLU A 209 6.33 0.82 -6.34
N ARG A 210 7.15 0.22 -5.48
CA ARG A 210 8.21 -0.71 -5.89
C ARG A 210 7.62 -1.94 -6.58
N PHE A 211 6.52 -2.51 -6.07
CA PHE A 211 5.84 -3.62 -6.76
C PHE A 211 5.25 -3.22 -8.11
N SER A 212 4.72 -2.00 -8.20
CA SER A 212 4.25 -1.45 -9.47
C SER A 212 5.40 -1.30 -10.48
N GLN A 213 6.53 -0.71 -10.08
CA GLN A 213 7.71 -0.57 -10.94
C GLN A 213 8.30 -1.92 -11.35
N ALA A 214 8.31 -2.91 -10.45
CA ALA A 214 8.80 -4.25 -10.75
C ALA A 214 7.89 -5.02 -11.73
N SER A 215 6.65 -4.56 -11.92
CA SER A 215 5.67 -5.19 -12.81
C SER A 215 5.71 -4.66 -14.25
N ILE A 216 6.54 -3.66 -14.57
CA ILE A 216 6.65 -3.10 -15.92
C ILE A 216 6.96 -4.22 -16.92
N PRO A 217 6.10 -4.48 -17.93
CA PRO A 217 6.42 -5.39 -19.02
C PRO A 217 7.65 -4.91 -19.81
N GLN A 218 8.48 -5.85 -20.24
CA GLN A 218 9.71 -5.64 -20.98
C GLN A 218 9.58 -6.24 -22.38
N GLY A 219 10.11 -5.54 -23.38
CA GLY A 219 10.22 -6.05 -24.74
C GLY A 219 8.89 -6.56 -25.32
N ASP A 220 8.85 -7.84 -25.67
CA ASP A 220 7.72 -8.51 -26.31
C ASP A 220 6.55 -8.83 -25.37
N GLU A 221 6.72 -8.73 -24.05
CA GLU A 221 5.64 -8.96 -23.09
C GLU A 221 4.47 -7.98 -23.30
N TRP A 222 4.72 -6.77 -23.81
CA TRP A 222 3.66 -5.82 -24.13
C TRP A 222 2.70 -6.33 -25.21
N SER A 223 3.18 -7.14 -26.15
CA SER A 223 2.31 -7.76 -27.16
C SER A 223 1.33 -8.72 -26.49
N SER A 224 1.82 -9.58 -25.60
CA SER A 224 1.00 -10.54 -24.84
C SER A 224 -0.03 -9.85 -23.93
N VAL A 225 0.37 -8.76 -23.27
CA VAL A 225 -0.52 -7.94 -22.42
C VAL A 225 -1.71 -7.39 -23.23
N LEU A 226 -1.47 -6.92 -24.45
CA LEU A 226 -2.51 -6.32 -25.28
C LEU A 226 -3.42 -7.36 -25.93
N ASP A 227 -2.88 -8.53 -26.26
CA ASP A 227 -3.67 -9.67 -26.77
C ASP A 227 -4.66 -10.19 -25.72
N GLY A 228 -4.25 -10.21 -24.43
CA GLY A 228 -5.11 -10.59 -23.31
C GLY A 228 -6.19 -9.56 -22.97
N HIS A 229 -5.88 -8.25 -23.08
CA HIS A 229 -6.80 -7.19 -22.67
C HIS A 229 -7.83 -6.76 -23.74
N SER A 230 -7.74 -7.22 -24.98
CA SER A 230 -8.71 -6.80 -26.00
C SER A 230 -8.84 -7.78 -27.18
N PRO A 231 -9.93 -8.59 -27.23
CA PRO A 231 -10.40 -9.26 -28.45
C PRO A 231 -10.64 -8.29 -29.62
N THR A 232 -10.67 -6.99 -29.34
CA THR A 232 -10.89 -5.92 -30.32
C THR A 232 -9.69 -5.67 -31.22
N PHE A 233 -8.46 -6.07 -30.86
CA PHE A 233 -7.31 -5.87 -31.77
C PHE A 233 -7.39 -6.80 -32.98
N LYS A 234 -7.82 -8.06 -32.75
CA LYS A 234 -8.15 -9.02 -33.82
C LYS A 234 -9.25 -8.51 -34.76
N LYS A 235 -10.19 -7.68 -34.26
CA LYS A 235 -11.31 -7.11 -35.05
C LYS A 235 -10.94 -5.87 -35.87
N LEU A 236 -9.75 -5.31 -35.69
CA LEU A 236 -9.27 -4.11 -36.40
C LEU A 236 -8.30 -4.43 -37.53
N ALA A 237 -8.16 -5.72 -37.90
CA ALA A 237 -7.34 -6.20 -39.00
C ALA A 237 -7.61 -5.37 -40.27
N GLY A 238 -6.60 -4.66 -40.75
CA GLY A 238 -6.66 -3.81 -41.95
C GLY A 238 -6.55 -2.29 -41.74
N ASN A 239 -6.55 -1.78 -40.49
CA ASN A 239 -6.26 -0.36 -40.21
C ASN A 239 -5.23 -0.21 -39.08
N THR A 240 -3.96 -0.35 -39.44
CA THR A 240 -2.79 -0.33 -38.55
C THR A 240 -2.69 0.97 -37.75
N THR A 241 -2.99 2.13 -38.37
CA THR A 241 -3.01 3.43 -37.69
C THR A 241 -4.04 3.49 -36.56
N ARG A 242 -5.24 2.93 -36.78
CA ARG A 242 -6.30 2.88 -35.76
C ARG A 242 -5.93 1.94 -34.62
N ILE A 243 -5.23 0.84 -34.90
CA ILE A 243 -4.71 -0.08 -33.88
C ILE A 243 -3.66 0.63 -33.02
N ARG A 244 -2.63 1.25 -33.63
CA ARG A 244 -1.58 2.00 -32.92
C ARG A 244 -2.16 3.03 -31.96
N LYS A 245 -3.10 3.85 -32.44
CA LYS A 245 -3.75 4.88 -31.62
C LYS A 245 -4.49 4.27 -30.43
N LYS A 246 -5.18 3.15 -30.62
CA LYS A 246 -5.92 2.48 -29.54
C LYS A 246 -4.97 1.86 -28.51
N ILE A 247 -3.87 1.25 -28.93
CA ILE A 247 -2.83 0.73 -28.04
C ILE A 247 -2.26 1.87 -27.19
N SER A 248 -1.78 2.95 -27.83
CA SER A 248 -1.24 4.11 -27.13
C SER A 248 -2.24 4.69 -26.11
N VAL A 249 -3.50 4.86 -26.49
CA VAL A 249 -4.54 5.35 -25.55
C VAL A 249 -4.74 4.39 -24.39
N ASN A 250 -4.76 3.07 -24.62
CA ASN A 250 -4.90 2.09 -23.56
C ASN A 250 -3.70 2.12 -22.59
N LEU A 251 -2.48 2.18 -23.12
CA LEU A 251 -1.25 2.27 -22.34
C LEU A 251 -1.22 3.52 -21.44
N LYS A 252 -1.66 4.66 -21.97
CA LYS A 252 -1.78 5.91 -21.19
C LYS A 252 -2.87 5.82 -20.13
N THR A 253 -4.04 5.32 -20.48
CA THR A 253 -5.22 5.33 -19.59
C THR A 253 -5.14 4.28 -18.50
N VAL A 254 -4.66 3.07 -18.82
CA VAL A 254 -4.59 1.94 -17.89
C VAL A 254 -3.29 1.95 -17.10
N PHE A 255 -2.16 2.33 -17.69
CA PHE A 255 -0.85 2.26 -17.02
C PHE A 255 -0.23 3.61 -16.71
N GLY A 256 -0.85 4.72 -17.10
CA GLY A 256 -0.33 6.05 -16.82
C GLY A 256 0.97 6.38 -17.56
N LEU A 257 1.30 5.64 -18.63
CA LEU A 257 2.48 5.94 -19.44
C LEU A 257 2.39 7.33 -20.06
N ASP A 258 3.52 7.99 -20.24
CA ASP A 258 3.58 9.24 -20.99
C ASP A 258 3.37 8.98 -22.50
N THR A 259 3.07 10.06 -23.23
CA THR A 259 2.74 9.96 -24.65
C THR A 259 3.88 9.39 -25.48
N THR A 260 5.12 9.80 -25.20
CA THR A 260 6.30 9.36 -25.94
C THR A 260 6.51 7.86 -25.77
N THR A 261 6.53 7.37 -24.53
CA THR A 261 6.72 5.94 -24.24
C THR A 261 5.56 5.10 -24.77
N ALA A 262 4.32 5.54 -24.59
CA ALA A 262 3.15 4.81 -25.06
C ALA A 262 3.10 4.72 -26.60
N ASP A 263 3.44 5.79 -27.31
CA ASP A 263 3.47 5.80 -28.78
C ASP A 263 4.61 4.94 -29.32
N GLN A 264 5.78 4.92 -28.66
CA GLN A 264 6.90 4.05 -29.02
C GLN A 264 6.55 2.57 -28.89
N ILE A 265 6.01 2.15 -27.74
CA ILE A 265 5.57 0.76 -27.53
C ILE A 265 4.49 0.37 -28.55
N ALA A 266 3.52 1.27 -28.80
CA ALA A 266 2.48 1.01 -29.79
C ALA A 266 3.04 0.82 -31.21
N PHE A 267 4.08 1.56 -31.58
CA PHE A 267 4.75 1.43 -32.87
C PHE A 267 5.51 0.10 -33.00
N GLU A 268 6.25 -0.31 -31.98
CA GLU A 268 7.00 -1.58 -31.97
C GLU A 268 6.07 -2.79 -32.12
N ILE A 269 4.90 -2.74 -31.49
CA ILE A 269 3.91 -3.82 -31.55
C ILE A 269 3.25 -3.90 -32.92
N GLU A 270 2.98 -2.74 -33.56
CA GLU A 270 2.48 -2.71 -34.93
C GLU A 270 3.46 -3.35 -35.92
N GLN A 271 4.75 -2.96 -35.86
CA GLN A 271 5.75 -3.53 -36.76
C GLN A 271 5.85 -5.05 -36.66
N LYS A 272 5.70 -5.60 -35.44
CA LYS A 272 5.69 -7.05 -35.23
C LYS A 272 4.44 -7.71 -35.81
N HIS A 273 3.27 -7.10 -35.66
CA HIS A 273 2.03 -7.62 -36.22
C HIS A 273 2.07 -7.64 -37.76
N ASP A 274 2.66 -6.63 -38.39
CA ASP A 274 2.82 -6.57 -39.85
C ASP A 274 3.87 -7.57 -40.37
N SER A 275 4.85 -7.98 -39.55
CA SER A 275 5.86 -8.99 -39.93
C SER A 275 5.39 -10.45 -39.82
N LEU A 276 4.24 -10.69 -39.19
CA LEU A 276 3.64 -12.01 -38.96
C LEU A 276 2.46 -12.32 -39.92
N MET A 277 2.06 -11.36 -40.76
CA MET A 277 1.01 -11.45 -41.77
C MET A 277 1.61 -11.54 -43.17
#